data_AF-A0A3S5JUE5-F1
#
_entry.id   AF-A0A3S5JUE5-F1
#
_cell.length_a   1.000
_cell.length_b   1.000
_cell.length_c   1.000
_cell.angle_alpha   90.00
_cell.angle_beta   90.00
_cell.angle_gamma   90.00
#
_symmetry.space_group_name_H-M   'P 1'
#
loop_
_entity.id
_entity.type
_entity.pdbx_description
1 polymer ?
#
loop_
_entity_poly.entity_id
_entity_poly.type
_entity_poly.pdbx_seq_one_letter_code
_entity_poly.pdbx_strand_id
1 'polypeptide(L)' 'MVRYILQRSDGLRLGKDSLWSAKCTNNLLYQSEHQDIVLNKLIELNAKDINLRAKVTSIDLDSSDNSETAS' A
#
# COMPACT_ATOMS: atom_id res chain seq x y z
N MET A 1 -0.85 -15.18 -3.93
CA MET A 1 -1.83 -14.92 -2.86
C MET A 1 -2.17 -13.45 -2.84
N VAL A 2 -3.44 -13.10 -3.06
CA VAL A 2 -3.88 -11.70 -3.16
C VAL A 2 -3.88 -11.02 -1.80
N ARG A 3 -3.30 -9.82 -1.74
CA ARG A 3 -3.35 -8.89 -0.61
C ARG A 3 -3.77 -7.53 -1.09
N TYR A 4 -4.47 -6.79 -0.24
CA TYR A 4 -4.82 -5.40 -0.46
C TYR A 4 -3.83 -4.49 0.25
N ILE A 5 -3.43 -3.40 -0.42
CA ILE A 5 -2.51 -2.38 0.07
C ILE A 5 -3.06 -0.98 -0.21
N LEU A 6 -2.45 0.04 0.40
CA LEU A 6 -2.68 1.44 0.06
C LEU A 6 -1.57 1.97 -0.84
N GLN A 7 -1.96 2.66 -1.90
CA GLN A 7 -1.06 3.31 -2.85
C GLN A 7 -1.55 4.72 -3.16
N ARG A 8 -0.65 5.70 -3.11
CA ARG A 8 -0.91 7.08 -3.52
C ARG A 8 -0.81 7.23 -5.05
N SER A 9 -1.34 8.34 -5.55
CA SER A 9 -1.27 8.69 -6.98
C SER A 9 0.16 8.81 -7.52
N ASP A 10 1.13 9.14 -6.66
CA ASP A 10 2.57 9.23 -6.97
C ASP A 10 3.29 7.87 -6.92
N GLY A 11 2.57 6.77 -6.69
CA GLY A 11 3.13 5.41 -6.65
C GLY A 11 3.67 4.99 -5.29
N LEU A 12 3.71 5.88 -4.29
CA LEU A 12 4.14 5.53 -2.94
C LEU A 12 3.14 4.58 -2.27
N ARG A 13 3.66 3.59 -1.55
CA ARG A 13 2.88 2.58 -0.82
C ARG A 13 3.02 2.80 0.69
N LEU A 14 1.99 2.41 1.44
CA LEU A 14 1.99 2.55 2.90
C LEU A 14 2.71 1.38 3.57
N GLY A 15 3.70 1.69 4.40
CA GLY A 15 4.37 0.75 5.30
C GLY A 15 3.58 0.45 6.57
N LYS A 16 3.92 -0.64 7.26
CA LYS A 16 3.36 -0.99 8.58
C LYS A 16 3.63 0.07 9.65
N ASP A 17 4.70 0.84 9.48
CA ASP A 17 5.07 2.02 10.27
C ASP A 17 4.22 3.26 9.97
N SER A 18 3.24 3.15 9.06
CA SER A 18 2.42 4.26 8.56
C SER A 18 3.22 5.33 7.80
N LEU A 19 4.38 4.99 7.26
CA LEU A 19 5.15 5.86 6.37
C LEU A 19 4.91 5.50 4.90
N TRP A 20 4.99 6.49 4.02
CA TRP A 20 4.85 6.32 2.58
C TRP A 20 6.21 6.13 1.92
N SER A 21 6.40 5.05 1.16
CA SER A 21 7.67 4.78 0.49
C SER A 21 7.46 4.06 -0.85
N ALA A 22 8.36 4.33 -1.80
CA ALA A 22 8.44 3.58 -3.05
C ALA A 22 9.15 2.22 -2.87
N LYS A 23 9.98 2.09 -1.82
CA LYS A 23 10.84 0.92 -1.57
C LYS A 23 10.35 0.07 -0.40
N CYS A 24 9.06 -0.21 -0.35
CA CYS A 24 8.52 -1.15 0.63
C CYS A 24 8.51 -2.56 0.05
N THR A 25 9.35 -3.44 0.61
CA THR A 25 9.23 -4.88 0.37
C THR A 25 7.88 -5.40 0.88
N ASN A 26 7.35 -6.46 0.28
CA ASN A 26 6.03 -6.99 0.59
C ASN A 26 5.81 -7.27 2.09
N ASN A 27 6.85 -7.65 2.84
CA ASN A 27 6.75 -7.91 4.28
C ASN A 27 6.61 -6.62 5.13
N LEU A 28 7.06 -5.48 4.61
CA LEU A 28 7.02 -4.19 5.31
C LEU A 28 5.77 -3.37 4.97
N LEU A 29 5.00 -3.77 3.95
CA LEU A 29 3.76 -3.10 3.56
C LEU A 29 2.65 -3.31 4.59
N TYR A 30 1.87 -2.24 4.83
CA TYR A 30 0.56 -2.37 5.44
C TYR A 30 -0.36 -3.07 4.43
N GLN A 31 -0.69 -4.32 4.73
CA GLN A 31 -1.48 -5.16 3.85
C GLN A 31 -2.45 -6.06 4.62
N SER A 32 -3.52 -6.46 3.96
CA SER A 32 -4.51 -7.39 4.50
C SER A 32 -5.04 -8.31 3.39
N GLU A 33 -5.50 -9.50 3.77
CA GLU A 33 -6.34 -10.34 2.88
C GLU A 33 -7.73 -9.73 2.66
N HIS A 34 -8.17 -8.87 3.58
CA HIS A 34 -9.50 -8.29 3.61
C HIS A 34 -9.43 -6.82 3.18
N GLN A 35 -10.16 -6.48 2.11
CA GLN A 35 -10.16 -5.14 1.52
C GLN A 35 -10.73 -4.08 2.49
N ASP A 36 -11.73 -4.43 3.29
CA ASP A 36 -12.40 -3.55 4.25
C ASP A 36 -11.45 -3.06 5.34
N ILE A 37 -10.52 -3.89 5.81
CA ILE A 37 -9.48 -3.49 6.76
C ILE A 37 -8.62 -2.36 6.17
N VAL A 38 -8.23 -2.49 4.90
CA VAL A 38 -7.41 -1.51 4.19
C VAL A 38 -8.21 -0.25 3.87
N LEU A 39 -9.51 -0.38 3.59
CA LEU A 39 -10.42 0.73 3.36
C LEU A 39 -10.63 1.55 4.64
N ASN A 40 -10.82 0.90 5.79
CA ASN A 40 -10.90 1.57 7.08
C ASN A 40 -9.64 2.39 7.33
N LYS A 41 -8.46 1.83 7.02
CA LYS A 41 -7.21 2.57 7.14
C LYS A 41 -7.15 3.79 6.20
N LEU A 42 -7.65 3.66 4.98
CA LEU A 42 -7.74 4.79 4.04
C LEU A 42 -8.64 5.90 4.59
N ILE A 43 -9.78 5.55 5.19
CA ILE A 43 -10.69 6.51 5.80
C ILE A 43 -10.00 7.27 6.95
N GLU A 44 -9.30 6.56 7.83
CA GLU A 44 -8.51 7.18 8.92
C GLU A 44 -7.47 8.18 8.39
N LEU A 45 -6.78 7.84 7.30
CA LEU A 45 -5.75 8.69 6.72
C LEU A 45 -6.37 9.90 6.01
N ASN A 46 -7.45 9.70 5.25
CA ASN A 46 -8.17 10.79 4.59
C ASN A 46 -8.82 11.75 5.60
N ALA A 47 -9.21 11.29 6.79
CA ALA A 47 -9.68 12.15 7.86
C ALA A 47 -8.59 13.10 8.41
N LYS A 48 -7.31 12.71 8.30
CA LYS A 48 -6.15 13.52 8.70
C LYS A 48 -5.64 14.41 7.57
N ASP A 49 -5.69 13.91 6.34
CA ASP A 49 -5.30 14.62 5.13
C ASP A 49 -6.27 14.31 3.98
N ILE A 50 -7.22 15.23 3.77
CA ILE A 50 -8.24 15.12 2.72
C ILE A 50 -7.65 15.14 1.30
N ASN A 51 -6.39 15.59 1.13
CA ASN A 51 -5.72 15.70 -0.16
C ASN A 51 -4.80 14.52 -0.48
N LEU A 52 -4.72 13.51 0.40
CA LEU A 52 -3.84 12.36 0.26
C LEU A 52 -4.04 11.58 -1.06
N ARG A 53 -5.30 11.48 -1.51
CA ARG A 53 -5.70 10.85 -2.79
C ARG A 53 -5.16 9.42 -2.99
N ALA A 54 -5.00 8.65 -1.90
CA ALA A 54 -4.62 7.25 -1.97
C ALA A 54 -5.79 6.35 -2.38
N LYS A 55 -5.47 5.16 -2.88
CA LYS A 55 -6.42 4.12 -3.28
C LYS A 55 -6.02 2.77 -2.71
N VAL A 56 -7.02 1.91 -2.54
CA VAL A 56 -6.79 0.48 -2.26
C VAL A 56 -6.43 -0.21 -3.57
N THR A 57 -5.35 -1.00 -3.57
CA THR A 57 -4.89 -1.78 -4.73
C THR A 57 -4.59 -3.21 -4.28
N SER A 58 -4.85 -4.20 -5.14
CA SER A 58 -4.48 -5.60 -4.89
C SER A 58 -3.08 -5.91 -5.44
N ILE A 59 -2.27 -6.64 -4.67
CA ILE A 59 -1.00 -7.22 -5.10
C ILE A 59 -1.07 -8.74 -4.94
N ASP A 60 -0.35 -9.47 -5.78
CA ASP A 60 -0.14 -10.90 -5.58
C ASP A 60 1.23 -11.14 -4.93
N LEU A 61 1.25 -11.78 -3.77
CA LEU A 61 2.46 -12.09 -3.02
C LEU A 61 3.26 -13.28 -3.59
N ASP A 62 2.68 -14.07 -4.48
CA ASP A 62 3.30 -15.27 -5.06
C ASP A 62 4.14 -14.94 -6.29
N SER A 63 3.84 -13.82 -6.95
CA SER A 63 4.77 -13.20 -7.88
C SER A 63 5.93 -12.61 -7.09
N SER A 64 7.02 -13.38 -7.02
CA SER A 64 8.36 -12.89 -6.75
C SER A 64 8.78 -11.91 -7.87
N ASP A 65 8.14 -10.74 -7.94
CA ASP A 65 8.55 -9.69 -8.86
C ASP A 65 9.74 -8.99 -8.22
N ASN A 66 10.91 -9.57 -8.47
CA ASN A 66 12.20 -8.93 -8.28
C ASN A 66 12.35 -7.85 -9.35
N SER A 67 11.62 -6.74 -9.24
CA SER A 67 11.90 -5.55 -10.03
C SER A 67 12.95 -4.70 -9.30
N GLU A 68 14.17 -5.23 -9.20
CA GLU A 68 15.34 -4.38 -9.41
C GLU A 68 15.23 -3.80 -10.81
N THR A 69 14.89 -2.52 -10.93
CA THR A 69 15.36 -1.72 -12.06
C THR A 69 15.72 -0.34 -11.55
N ALA A 70 17.03 -0.12 -11.52
CA ALA A 70 17.67 1.17 -11.46
C ALA A 70 17.19 2.07 -12.61
N SER A 71 17.03 3.36 -12.32
CA SER A 71 17.30 4.47 -13.23
C SER A 71 17.61 5.69 -12.39
#